data_AF-A0A366EQS5-F1
#
_entry.id   AF-A0A366EQS5-F1
#
_cell.length_a   1.000
_cell.length_b   1.000
_cell.length_c   1.000
_cell.angle_alpha   90.00
_cell.angle_beta   90.00
_cell.angle_gamma   90.00
#
_symmetry.space_group_name_H-M   'P 1'
#
loop_
_entity.id
_entity.type
_entity.pdbx_description
1 polymer ?
#
loop_
_entity_poly.entity_id
_entity_poly.type
_entity_poly.pdbx_seq_one_letter_code
_entity_poly.pdbx_strand_id
1 'polypeptide(L)'
;MRENERGYTLVELLAVIVILGVIAVIAVLAINNLIEKSKKQAFVANALTMKSSAQYYAKDAMLQEKVTGKITYKELVDAQLIEPILDPHSKTVMAPDESSYVLADGESVISICLLGEEYNLCTNGNGVKEEIPFSTLSIQSLQKN
;
A
#
# COMPACT_ATOMS: atom_id res chain seq x y z
N MET A 1 53.93 27.09 -23.13
CA MET A 1 54.03 26.10 -22.04
C MET A 1 53.16 24.93 -22.45
N ARG A 2 53.74 23.73 -22.70
CA ARG A 2 52.95 22.54 -23.07
C ARG A 2 52.52 21.87 -21.77
N GLU A 3 51.23 21.88 -21.49
CA GLU A 3 50.66 21.17 -20.36
C GLU A 3 50.87 19.67 -20.54
N ASN A 4 51.29 19.02 -19.45
CA ASN A 4 51.60 17.61 -19.42
C ASN A 4 50.31 16.86 -19.13
N GLU A 5 49.56 16.52 -20.19
CA GLU A 5 48.36 15.70 -20.11
C GLU A 5 48.75 14.25 -19.78
N ARG A 6 48.96 13.97 -18.48
CA ARG A 6 49.12 12.60 -17.99
C ARG A 6 47.75 11.92 -18.09
N GLY A 7 47.55 11.13 -19.15
CA GLY A 7 46.39 10.28 -19.29
C GLY A 7 46.33 9.25 -18.17
N TYR A 8 45.15 9.08 -17.58
CA TYR A 8 44.86 8.02 -16.61
C TYR A 8 45.18 6.64 -17.21
N THR A 9 45.74 5.75 -16.40
CA THR A 9 46.02 4.38 -16.84
C THR A 9 44.74 3.53 -16.77
N LEU A 10 44.59 2.55 -17.65
CA LEU A 10 43.45 1.63 -17.63
C LEU A 10 43.30 0.90 -16.27
N VAL A 11 44.43 0.68 -15.57
CA VAL A 11 44.46 0.01 -14.27
C VAL A 11 43.80 0.86 -13.18
N GLU A 12 44.00 2.18 -13.20
CA GLU A 12 43.36 3.09 -12.24
C GLU A 12 41.84 3.11 -12.43
N LEU A 13 41.38 3.14 -13.68
CA LEU A 13 39.95 3.07 -13.98
C LEU A 13 39.35 1.69 -13.65
N LEU A 14 40.12 0.62 -13.86
CA LEU A 14 39.70 -0.74 -13.50
C LEU A 14 39.46 -0.87 -12.00
N ALA A 15 40.37 -0.37 -11.17
CA ALA A 15 40.23 -0.42 -9.71
C ALA A 15 38.95 0.28 -9.23
N VAL A 16 38.61 1.43 -9.80
CA VAL A 16 37.38 2.18 -9.46
C VAL A 16 36.12 1.39 -9.83
N ILE A 17 36.07 0.79 -11.02
CA ILE A 17 34.92 0.01 -11.48
C ILE A 17 34.72 -1.23 -10.61
N VAL A 18 35.80 -1.88 -10.18
CA VAL A 18 35.72 -3.02 -9.25
C VAL A 18 35.10 -2.60 -7.92
N ILE A 19 35.54 -1.48 -7.35
CA ILE A 19 34.98 -0.96 -6.09
C ILE A 19 33.50 -0.57 -6.27
N LEU A 20 33.15 0.13 -7.35
CA LEU A 20 31.76 0.47 -7.66
C LEU A 20 30.89 -0.77 -7.86
N GLY A 21 31.42 -1.83 -8.47
CA GLY A 21 30.72 -3.09 -8.65
C GLY A 21 30.35 -3.77 -7.32
N VAL A 22 31.29 -3.80 -6.36
CA VAL A 22 31.02 -4.36 -5.03
C VAL A 22 29.96 -3.54 -4.28
N ILE A 23 30.05 -2.20 -4.33
CA ILE A 23 29.08 -1.31 -3.70
C ILE A 23 27.69 -1.48 -4.33
N ALA A 24 27.61 -1.58 -5.66
CA ALA A 24 26.34 -1.73 -6.39
C ALA A 24 25.59 -3.00 -6.00
N VAL A 25 26.30 -4.13 -5.83
CA VAL A 25 25.66 -5.40 -5.44
C VAL A 25 25.00 -5.32 -4.07
N ILE A 26 25.67 -4.73 -3.07
CA ILE A 26 25.11 -4.54 -1.72
C ILE A 26 23.91 -3.58 -1.76
N ALA A 27 24.01 -2.50 -2.53
CA ALA A 27 22.96 -1.50 -2.67
C ALA A 27 21.66 -2.10 -3.24
N VAL A 28 21.74 -2.94 -4.28
CA VAL A 28 20.57 -3.57 -4.90
C VAL A 28 19.77 -4.42 -3.89
N LEU A 29 20.45 -5.24 -3.09
CA LEU A 29 19.77 -6.08 -2.08
C LEU A 29 19.08 -5.24 -1.00
N ALA A 30 19.71 -4.15 -0.56
CA ALA A 30 19.13 -3.25 0.43
C ALA A 30 17.88 -2.50 -0.10
N ILE A 31 17.94 -2.03 -1.36
CA ILE A 31 16.83 -1.32 -2.01
C ILE A 31 15.61 -2.24 -2.19
N ASN A 32 15.81 -3.51 -2.56
CA ASN A 32 14.70 -4.45 -2.73
C ASN A 32 13.85 -4.60 -1.45
N ASN A 33 14.49 -4.76 -0.29
CA ASN A 33 13.79 -4.87 0.99
C ASN A 33 13.04 -3.58 1.36
N LEU A 34 13.62 -2.43 1.03
CA LEU A 34 12.98 -1.12 1.25
C LEU A 34 11.73 -0.96 0.37
N ILE A 35 11.84 -1.30 -0.92
CA ILE A 35 10.72 -1.26 -1.86
C ILE A 35 9.56 -2.13 -1.37
N GLU A 36 9.83 -3.36 -0.95
CA GLU A 36 8.80 -4.27 -0.44
C GLU A 36 8.10 -3.70 0.79
N LYS A 37 8.84 -3.09 1.73
CA LYS A 37 8.24 -2.41 2.88
C LYS A 37 7.39 -1.20 2.45
N SER A 38 7.87 -0.41 1.49
CA SER A 38 7.13 0.74 0.96
C SER A 38 5.82 0.34 0.27
N LYS A 39 5.82 -0.76 -0.51
CA LYS A 39 4.59 -1.28 -1.12
C LYS A 39 3.56 -1.71 -0.08
N LYS A 40 4.00 -2.44 0.96
CA LYS A 40 3.13 -2.85 2.08
C LYS A 40 2.57 -1.65 2.84
N GLN A 41 3.41 -0.62 3.08
CA GLN A 41 2.97 0.64 3.68
C GLN A 41 1.94 1.37 2.82
N ALA A 42 2.16 1.42 1.50
CA ALA A 42 1.22 2.03 0.58
C ALA A 42 -0.13 1.30 0.58
N PHE A 43 -0.14 -0.03 0.68
CA PHE A 43 -1.39 -0.80 0.77
C PHE A 43 -2.17 -0.48 2.06
N VAL A 44 -1.48 -0.41 3.20
CA VAL A 44 -2.11 0.03 4.47
C VAL A 44 -2.57 1.48 4.38
N ALA A 45 -1.83 2.36 3.73
CA ALA A 45 -2.23 3.75 3.51
C ALA A 45 -3.50 3.84 2.65
N ASN A 46 -3.64 3.00 1.61
CA ASN A 46 -4.85 2.91 0.81
C ASN A 46 -6.06 2.50 1.65
N ALA A 47 -5.88 1.55 2.59
CA ALA A 47 -6.91 1.17 3.55
C ALA A 47 -7.31 2.34 4.48
N LEU A 48 -6.35 3.18 4.88
CA LEU A 48 -6.64 4.40 5.65
C LEU A 48 -7.36 5.46 4.82
N THR A 49 -7.03 5.60 3.54
CA THR A 49 -7.80 6.47 2.63
C THR A 49 -9.24 5.97 2.53
N MET A 50 -9.44 4.66 2.35
CA MET A 50 -10.77 4.04 2.33
C MET A 50 -11.54 4.28 3.64
N LYS A 51 -10.85 4.25 4.79
CA LYS A 51 -11.42 4.63 6.09
C LYS A 51 -11.99 6.05 6.06
N SER A 52 -11.19 7.02 5.62
CA SER A 52 -11.59 8.43 5.59
C SER A 52 -12.78 8.63 4.66
N SER A 53 -12.76 8.05 3.46
CA SER A 53 -13.90 8.09 2.53
C SER A 53 -15.15 7.45 3.12
N ALA A 54 -15.03 6.30 3.79
CA ALA A 54 -16.14 5.64 4.49
C ALA A 54 -16.68 6.46 5.66
N GLN A 55 -15.82 7.16 6.40
CA GLN A 55 -16.26 8.08 7.47
C GLN A 55 -17.08 9.24 6.90
N TYR A 56 -16.66 9.82 5.77
CA TYR A 56 -17.46 10.85 5.11
C TYR A 56 -18.81 10.30 4.63
N TYR A 57 -18.82 9.11 4.03
CA TYR A 57 -20.07 8.46 3.61
C TYR A 57 -21.00 8.17 4.79
N ALA A 58 -20.49 7.64 5.90
CA ALA A 58 -21.27 7.35 7.09
C ALA A 58 -21.88 8.63 7.70
N LYS A 59 -21.11 9.72 7.77
CA LYS A 59 -21.60 11.03 8.22
C LYS A 59 -22.76 11.53 7.35
N ASP A 60 -22.63 11.45 6.03
CA ASP A 60 -23.69 11.87 5.11
C ASP A 60 -24.94 10.99 5.23
N ALA A 61 -24.77 9.67 5.32
CA ALA A 61 -25.86 8.73 5.51
C ALA A 61 -26.64 8.98 6.82
N MET A 62 -25.94 9.32 7.91
CA MET A 62 -26.58 9.66 9.18
C MET A 62 -27.41 10.93 9.13
N LEU A 63 -26.97 11.95 8.38
CA LEU A 63 -27.76 13.17 8.15
C LEU A 63 -29.08 12.88 7.41
N GLN A 64 -29.13 11.78 6.67
CA GLN A 64 -30.30 11.28 5.96
C GLN A 64 -31.08 10.21 6.75
N GLU A 65 -30.79 10.06 8.06
CA GLU A 65 -31.38 9.04 8.95
C GLU A 65 -31.19 7.60 8.45
N LYS A 66 -30.18 7.35 7.61
CA LYS A 66 -29.84 6.02 7.10
C LYS A 66 -28.73 5.40 7.96
N VAL A 67 -29.02 4.24 8.56
CA VAL A 67 -28.01 3.47 9.30
C VAL A 67 -27.24 2.58 8.32
N THR A 68 -25.95 2.86 8.14
CA THR A 68 -25.03 2.05 7.32
C THR A 68 -24.06 1.30 8.21
N GLY A 69 -24.27 0.00 8.38
CA GLY A 69 -23.34 -0.88 9.12
C GLY A 69 -22.18 -1.40 8.27
N LYS A 70 -22.43 -1.68 6.98
CA LYS A 70 -21.44 -2.15 6.01
C LYS A 70 -21.43 -1.20 4.82
N ILE A 71 -20.24 -0.70 4.47
CA ILE A 71 -20.00 0.21 3.35
C ILE A 71 -19.00 -0.48 2.43
N THR A 72 -19.43 -0.79 1.21
CA THR A 72 -18.61 -1.49 0.22
C THR A 72 -17.69 -0.51 -0.52
N TYR A 73 -16.57 -1.02 -1.03
CA TYR A 73 -15.66 -0.24 -1.85
C TYR A 73 -16.33 0.28 -3.12
N LYS A 74 -17.18 -0.55 -3.74
CA LYS A 74 -18.03 -0.13 -4.86
C LYS A 74 -18.88 1.10 -4.55
N GLU A 75 -19.57 1.13 -3.41
CA GLU A 75 -20.39 2.29 -3.01
C GLU A 75 -19.55 3.56 -2.87
N LEU A 76 -18.34 3.46 -2.32
CA LEU A 76 -17.45 4.62 -2.15
C LEU A 76 -16.96 5.19 -3.50
N VAL A 77 -16.69 4.31 -4.46
CA VAL A 77 -16.29 4.71 -5.82
C VAL A 77 -17.47 5.29 -6.58
N ASP A 78 -18.64 4.64 -6.49
CA ASP A 78 -19.88 5.11 -7.14
C ASP A 78 -20.32 6.48 -6.57
N ALA A 79 -20.10 6.72 -5.28
CA ALA A 79 -20.32 8.01 -4.62
C ALA A 79 -19.22 9.06 -4.89
N GLN A 80 -18.18 8.73 -5.68
CA GLN A 80 -17.03 9.59 -5.97
C GLN A 80 -16.28 10.10 -4.72
N LEU A 81 -16.34 9.36 -3.62
CA LEU A 81 -15.64 9.68 -2.37
C LEU A 81 -14.21 9.11 -2.33
N ILE A 82 -13.92 8.17 -3.23
CA ILE A 82 -12.59 7.59 -3.40
C ILE A 82 -12.34 7.30 -4.89
N GLU A 83 -11.11 7.53 -5.33
CA GLU A 83 -10.68 7.13 -6.65
C GLU A 83 -10.33 5.63 -6.67
N PRO A 84 -10.45 4.95 -7.82
CA PRO A 84 -10.03 3.57 -7.96
C PRO A 84 -8.57 3.38 -7.52
N ILE A 85 -8.37 2.60 -6.48
CA ILE A 85 -7.07 2.41 -5.85
C ILE A 85 -6.17 1.56 -6.75
N LEU A 86 -4.93 2.01 -6.95
CA LEU A 86 -3.86 1.24 -7.57
C LEU A 86 -3.18 0.33 -6.54
N ASP A 87 -3.12 -0.98 -6.80
CA ASP A 87 -2.40 -1.93 -5.94
C ASP A 87 -0.87 -1.70 -6.08
N PRO A 88 -0.13 -1.40 -5.00
CA PRO A 88 1.31 -1.15 -5.04
C PRO A 88 2.16 -2.36 -5.48
N HIS A 89 1.64 -3.59 -5.37
CA HIS A 89 2.38 -4.81 -5.68
C HIS A 89 2.14 -5.25 -7.13
N SER A 90 0.89 -5.45 -7.53
CA SER A 90 0.54 -5.86 -8.89
C SER A 90 0.58 -4.72 -9.91
N LYS A 91 0.49 -3.46 -9.43
CA LYS A 91 0.33 -2.25 -10.27
C LYS A 91 -0.94 -2.27 -11.12
N THR A 92 -1.94 -3.04 -10.69
CA THR A 92 -3.26 -3.07 -11.30
C THR A 92 -4.22 -2.20 -10.50
N VAL A 93 -5.21 -1.62 -11.19
CA VAL A 93 -6.27 -0.86 -10.52
C VAL A 93 -7.26 -1.87 -9.94
N MET A 94 -7.54 -1.75 -8.65
CA MET A 94 -8.50 -2.61 -7.96
C MET A 94 -9.91 -2.31 -8.47
N ALA A 95 -10.60 -3.36 -8.91
CA ALA A 95 -11.97 -3.25 -9.38
C ALA A 95 -12.89 -2.82 -8.23
N PRO A 96 -13.84 -1.89 -8.46
CA PRO A 96 -14.81 -1.47 -7.46
C PRO A 96 -15.84 -2.58 -7.23
N ASP A 97 -15.48 -3.55 -6.42
CA ASP A 97 -16.29 -4.70 -6.05
C ASP A 97 -16.89 -4.57 -4.64
N GLU A 98 -17.71 -5.55 -4.26
CA GLU A 98 -18.29 -5.67 -2.91
C GLU A 98 -17.43 -6.55 -1.98
N SER A 99 -16.31 -7.08 -2.49
CA SER A 99 -15.44 -7.98 -1.73
C SER A 99 -14.64 -7.20 -0.71
N SER A 100 -14.23 -5.98 -1.07
CA SER A 100 -13.64 -5.01 -0.16
C SER A 100 -14.72 -4.14 0.46
N TYR A 101 -14.68 -3.99 1.79
CA TYR A 101 -15.68 -3.23 2.54
C TYR A 101 -15.13 -2.73 3.87
N VAL A 102 -15.87 -1.80 4.46
CA VAL A 102 -15.62 -1.19 5.75
C VAL A 102 -16.85 -1.38 6.62
N LEU A 103 -16.66 -1.66 7.91
CA LEU A 103 -17.74 -1.66 8.88
C LEU A 103 -17.75 -0.35 9.67
N ALA A 104 -18.94 0.22 9.80
CA ALA A 104 -19.21 1.44 10.55
C ALA A 104 -20.26 1.18 11.62
N ASP A 105 -20.10 1.84 12.76
CA ASP A 105 -21.10 1.93 13.82
C ASP A 105 -21.44 3.41 14.02
N GLY A 106 -22.58 3.82 13.47
CA GLY A 106 -22.95 5.23 13.34
C GLY A 106 -21.91 5.99 12.52
N GLU A 107 -21.31 7.02 13.13
CA GLU A 107 -20.34 7.91 12.48
C GLU A 107 -18.93 7.29 12.46
N SER A 108 -18.69 6.28 13.29
CA SER A 108 -17.37 5.73 13.54
C SER A 108 -17.13 4.48 12.72
N VAL A 109 -16.14 4.54 11.86
CA VAL A 109 -15.63 3.39 11.11
C VAL A 109 -14.71 2.55 12.00
N ILE A 110 -15.03 1.27 12.18
CA ILE A 110 -14.41 0.36 13.16
C ILE A 110 -13.37 -0.56 12.53
N SER A 111 -13.72 -1.23 11.43
CA SER A 111 -12.88 -2.26 10.82
C SER A 111 -12.95 -2.22 9.31
N ILE A 112 -11.96 -2.87 8.67
CA ILE A 112 -11.79 -2.91 7.23
C ILE A 112 -11.49 -4.32 6.76
N CYS A 113 -12.01 -4.63 5.58
CA CYS A 113 -11.57 -5.71 4.74
C CYS A 113 -11.20 -5.11 3.38
N LEU A 114 -9.90 -5.11 3.03
CA LEU A 114 -9.41 -4.71 1.71
C LEU A 114 -8.70 -5.88 1.04
N LEU A 115 -9.18 -6.26 -0.15
CA LEU A 115 -8.61 -7.33 -0.98
C LEU A 115 -7.82 -6.72 -2.13
N GLY A 116 -6.51 -6.95 -2.14
CA GLY A 116 -5.66 -6.74 -3.30
C GLY A 116 -5.44 -8.05 -4.05
N GLU A 117 -4.62 -8.02 -5.10
CA GLU A 117 -4.30 -9.24 -5.87
C GLU A 117 -3.30 -10.13 -5.12
N GLU A 118 -2.23 -9.54 -4.58
CA GLU A 118 -1.16 -10.28 -3.91
C GLU A 118 -1.31 -10.29 -2.38
N TYR A 119 -1.87 -9.22 -1.82
CA TYR A 119 -2.02 -9.03 -0.38
C TYR A 119 -3.45 -8.62 0.00
N ASN A 120 -3.85 -8.95 1.21
CA ASN A 120 -5.13 -8.57 1.78
C ASN A 120 -5.03 -8.11 3.24
N LEU A 121 -6.07 -7.38 3.64
CA LEU A 121 -6.37 -6.97 5.01
C LEU A 121 -7.75 -7.53 5.43
N CYS A 122 -8.03 -8.78 5.07
CA CYS A 122 -9.30 -9.46 5.34
C CYS A 122 -9.12 -10.79 6.04
N THR A 123 -7.91 -11.07 6.52
CA THR A 123 -7.54 -12.38 7.07
C THR A 123 -6.78 -12.14 8.36
N ASN A 124 -7.16 -12.85 9.43
CA ASN A 124 -6.42 -12.80 10.68
C ASN A 124 -5.12 -13.62 10.62
N GLY A 125 -4.30 -13.55 11.66
CA GLY A 125 -3.02 -14.28 11.73
C GLY A 125 -3.13 -15.81 11.64
N ASN A 126 -4.34 -16.38 11.71
CA ASN A 126 -4.61 -17.81 11.63
C ASN A 126 -5.18 -18.23 10.26
N GLY A 127 -5.23 -17.33 9.27
CA GLY A 127 -5.74 -17.64 7.93
C GLY A 127 -7.27 -17.66 7.83
N VAL A 128 -7.99 -17.20 8.86
CA VAL A 128 -9.45 -17.10 8.84
C VAL A 128 -9.86 -15.73 8.30
N LYS A 129 -10.83 -15.70 7.38
CA LYS A 129 -11.39 -14.44 6.86
C LYS A 129 -12.08 -13.67 7.98
N GLU A 130 -11.51 -12.53 8.34
CA GLU A 130 -11.96 -11.68 9.42
C GLU A 130 -11.53 -10.23 9.13
N GLU A 131 -12.41 -9.29 9.38
CA GLU A 131 -12.13 -7.86 9.24
C GLU A 131 -11.16 -7.36 10.31
N ILE A 132 -10.27 -6.45 9.91
CA ILE A 132 -9.19 -5.97 10.77
C ILE A 132 -9.61 -4.62 11.38
N PRO A 133 -9.64 -4.49 12.72
CA PRO A 133 -9.93 -3.22 13.37
C PRO A 133 -8.90 -2.14 13.00
N PHE A 134 -9.36 -0.91 12.77
CA PHE A 134 -8.45 0.21 12.48
C PHE A 134 -7.50 0.54 13.64
N SER A 135 -7.83 0.15 14.87
CA SER A 135 -6.97 0.31 16.04
C SER A 135 -5.72 -0.59 15.99
N THR A 136 -5.82 -1.75 15.33
CA THR A 136 -4.72 -2.73 15.21
C THR A 136 -4.16 -2.82 13.79
N LEU A 137 -4.67 -1.98 12.88
CA LEU A 137 -4.27 -1.97 11.48
C LEU A 137 -2.81 -1.54 11.34
N SER A 138 -1.97 -2.44 10.85
CA SER A 138 -0.56 -2.18 10.58
C SER A 138 -0.05 -3.09 9.46
N ILE A 139 1.23 -2.92 9.10
CA ILE A 139 1.91 -3.78 8.12
C ILE A 139 1.89 -5.26 8.57
N GLN A 140 1.83 -5.54 9.87
CA GLN A 140 1.79 -6.91 10.41
C GLN A 140 0.44 -7.60 10.17
N SER A 141 -0.61 -6.81 9.96
CA SER A 141 -1.95 -7.28 9.66
C SER A 141 -2.10 -7.74 8.21
N LEU A 142 -1.12 -7.42 7.36
CA LEU A 142 -1.14 -7.75 5.95
C LEU A 142 -0.87 -9.24 5.74
N GLN A 143 -1.80 -9.93 5.10
CA GLN A 143 -1.68 -11.35 4.74
C GLN A 143 -1.50 -11.49 3.24
N LYS A 144 -0.75 -12.51 2.81
CA LYS A 144 -0.64 -12.87 1.39
C LYS A 144 -1.88 -13.68 1.00
N ASN A 145 -2.44 -13.42 -0.17
CA ASN A 145 -3.55 -14.20 -0.73
C ASN A 145 -3.16 -15.64 -1.05
#